data_AF-A0A4Z1KYF7-F1
#
_entry.id   AF-A0A4Z1KYF7-F1
#
_cell.length_a   1.000
_cell.length_b   1.000
_cell.length_c   1.000
_cell.angle_alpha   90.00
_cell.angle_beta   90.00
_cell.angle_gamma   90.00
#
_symmetry.space_group_name_H-M   'P 1'
#
loop_
_entity.id
_entity.type
_entity.pdbx_description
1 polymer ?
#
loop_
_entity_poly.entity_id
_entity_poly.type
_entity_poly.pdbx_seq_one_letter_code
_entity_poly.pdbx_strand_id
1 'polypeptide(L)'
;MSGKGSSGSSSSSNSLGSPYTINSSGTNSQGNSYDNRSTPSVRRFSHPTDQAPNSPPNHNRTLTRATDGSYYYANGNGSTYYYGSSGSTYTAPSGTSYKK
;
A
#
# COMPACT_ATOMS: atom_id res chain seq x y z
N MET A 1 -31.74 -5.24 -22.60
CA MET A 1 -31.52 -6.08 -21.40
C MET A 1 -30.80 -5.24 -20.36
N SER A 2 -31.16 -5.47 -19.10
CA SER A 2 -31.09 -4.59 -17.94
C SER A 2 -29.74 -3.93 -17.63
N GLY A 3 -29.79 -2.63 -17.35
CA GLY A 3 -28.73 -1.93 -16.65
C GLY A 3 -28.50 -2.53 -15.25
N LYS A 4 -27.24 -2.67 -14.89
CA LYS A 4 -26.73 -2.84 -13.52
C LYS A 4 -25.52 -1.90 -13.49
N GLY A 5 -25.62 -0.70 -12.94
CA GLY A 5 -25.90 -0.45 -11.53
C GLY A 5 -24.55 -0.25 -10.86
N SER A 6 -24.03 0.97 -10.93
CA SER A 6 -22.82 1.42 -10.25
C SER A 6 -23.00 1.22 -8.74
N SER A 7 -22.42 0.16 -8.20
CA SER A 7 -22.55 -0.16 -6.78
C SER A 7 -21.33 0.32 -6.00
N GLY A 8 -21.53 1.46 -5.34
CA GLY A 8 -21.22 1.59 -3.91
C GLY A 8 -19.75 1.67 -3.54
N SER A 9 -19.24 2.90 -3.49
CA SER A 9 -18.10 3.27 -2.66
C SER A 9 -18.41 2.96 -1.19
N SER A 10 -17.96 1.81 -0.69
CA SER A 10 -17.98 1.52 0.74
C SER A 10 -16.77 2.15 1.40
N SER A 11 -17.02 3.31 2.01
CA SER A 11 -16.14 3.98 2.96
C SER A 11 -15.81 3.04 4.12
N SER A 12 -14.71 2.29 4.02
CA SER A 12 -14.10 1.60 5.15
C SER A 12 -13.02 2.51 5.72
N SER A 13 -13.44 3.34 6.67
CA SER A 13 -12.59 4.20 7.49
C SER A 13 -11.67 3.35 8.37
N ASN A 14 -10.60 2.79 7.80
CA ASN A 14 -9.51 2.20 8.57
C ASN A 14 -8.49 3.28 8.90
N SER A 15 -8.68 3.89 10.07
CA SER A 15 -7.74 4.76 10.75
C SER A 15 -6.47 3.98 11.10
N LEU A 16 -5.55 3.83 10.14
CA LEU A 16 -4.23 3.24 10.37
C LEU A 16 -3.13 4.23 9.95
N GLY A 17 -2.57 4.89 10.96
CA GLY A 17 -1.14 5.18 11.03
C GLY A 17 -0.60 6.47 10.42
N SER A 18 -1.12 7.00 9.32
CA SER A 18 -0.73 8.31 8.77
C SER A 18 -1.73 8.73 7.69
N PRO A 19 -2.07 10.02 7.53
CA PRO A 19 -2.92 10.45 6.43
C PRO A 19 -2.22 10.05 5.13
N TYR A 20 -2.89 9.30 4.27
CA TYR A 20 -2.41 9.05 2.92
C TYR A 20 -3.41 9.65 1.95
N THR A 21 -2.90 10.23 0.87
CA THR A 21 -3.71 10.70 -0.25
C THR A 21 -3.71 9.61 -1.31
N ILE A 22 -4.87 9.17 -1.76
CA ILE A 22 -4.97 8.29 -2.93
C ILE A 22 -4.92 9.19 -4.17
N ASN A 23 -3.86 9.04 -4.96
CA ASN A 23 -3.65 9.81 -6.19
C ASN A 23 -4.35 9.16 -7.39
N SER A 24 -4.46 7.83 -7.38
CA SER A 24 -5.12 7.05 -8.43
C SER A 24 -5.51 5.67 -7.88
N SER A 25 -6.57 5.07 -8.41
CA SER A 25 -6.98 3.71 -8.09
C SER A 25 -7.67 3.05 -9.29
N GLY A 26 -7.76 1.71 -9.25
CA GLY A 26 -8.40 0.94 -10.31
C GLY A 26 -8.52 -0.55 -9.97
N THR A 27 -8.89 -1.33 -10.98
CA THR A 27 -8.94 -2.80 -10.93
C THR A 27 -8.26 -3.35 -12.17
N ASN A 28 -7.36 -4.32 -11.99
CA ASN A 28 -6.67 -4.95 -13.12
C ASN A 28 -7.52 -6.06 -13.75
N SER A 29 -7.06 -6.64 -14.87
CA SER A 29 -7.78 -7.72 -15.58
C SER A 29 -7.94 -9.01 -14.77
N GLN A 30 -7.17 -9.19 -13.69
CA GLN A 30 -7.28 -10.33 -12.77
C GLN A 30 -8.31 -10.08 -11.66
N GLY A 31 -8.97 -8.91 -11.64
CA GLY A 31 -9.93 -8.53 -10.62
C GLY A 31 -9.31 -7.93 -9.36
N ASN A 32 -8.00 -7.71 -9.33
CA ASN A 32 -7.31 -7.17 -8.16
C ASN A 32 -7.48 -5.65 -8.11
N SER A 33 -7.87 -5.13 -6.94
CA SER A 33 -7.92 -3.69 -6.70
C SER A 33 -6.52 -3.14 -6.51
N TYR A 34 -6.22 -1.98 -7.06
CA TYR A 34 -4.97 -1.29 -6.80
C TYR A 34 -5.19 0.20 -6.57
N ASP A 35 -4.22 0.81 -5.88
CA ASP A 35 -4.18 2.24 -5.69
C ASP A 35 -2.75 2.76 -5.52
N ASN A 36 -2.54 3.99 -5.97
CA ASN A 36 -1.33 4.76 -5.78
C ASN A 36 -1.60 5.78 -4.69
N ARG A 37 -0.82 5.73 -3.61
CA ARG A 37 -0.95 6.60 -2.45
C ARG A 37 0.31 7.39 -2.20
N SER A 38 0.17 8.60 -1.69
CA SER A 38 1.28 9.37 -1.12
C SER A 38 0.99 9.67 0.34
N THR A 39 1.94 9.43 1.22
CA THR A 39 1.90 9.96 2.58
C THR A 39 2.62 11.31 2.59
N PRO A 40 1.97 12.40 3.05
CA PRO A 40 2.72 13.60 3.37
C PRO A 40 3.72 13.23 4.46
N SER A 41 4.94 13.74 4.36
CA SER A 41 5.99 13.56 5.37
C SER A 41 5.60 14.27 6.69
N VAL A 42 4.55 13.81 7.36
CA VAL A 42 4.34 14.14 8.77
C VAL A 42 5.36 13.33 9.54
N ARG A 43 6.35 14.04 10.10
CA ARG A 43 7.33 13.53 11.06
C ARG A 43 6.61 12.99 12.30
N ARG A 44 5.98 11.81 12.24
CA ARG A 44 5.34 11.16 13.37
C ARG A 44 5.35 9.64 13.22
N PHE A 45 6.52 9.04 13.40
CA PHE A 45 6.61 7.71 14.01
C PHE A 45 7.71 7.75 15.07
N SER A 46 7.32 7.43 16.31
CA SER A 46 8.19 7.37 17.49
C SER A 46 9.10 6.11 17.51
N HIS A 47 9.67 5.74 16.37
CA HIS A 47 10.63 4.64 16.25
C HIS A 47 11.86 5.15 15.49
N PRO A 48 13.03 5.31 16.14
CA PRO A 48 14.20 5.90 15.53
C PRO A 48 15.11 4.81 14.97
N THR A 49 14.81 4.25 13.80
CA THR A 49 15.84 3.63 12.96
C THR A 49 15.38 3.73 11.51
N ASP A 50 16.24 4.29 10.66
CA ASP A 50 16.12 4.36 9.20
C ASP A 50 15.32 5.51 8.57
N GLN A 51 15.35 6.72 9.17
CA GLN A 51 15.19 7.92 8.33
C GLN A 51 16.56 8.31 7.76
N ALA A 52 16.89 7.75 6.60
CA ALA A 52 18.03 8.24 5.82
C ALA A 52 17.80 9.74 5.53
N PRO A 53 18.77 10.64 5.81
CA PRO A 53 18.57 12.09 5.81
C PRO A 53 18.25 12.73 4.44
N ASN A 54 18.04 11.94 3.38
CA ASN A 54 17.80 12.39 2.01
C ASN A 54 16.63 11.67 1.31
N SER A 55 15.67 11.09 2.03
CA SER A 55 14.49 10.51 1.38
C SER A 55 13.50 11.60 0.96
N PRO A 56 13.03 11.62 -0.31
CA PRO A 56 12.14 12.65 -0.81
C PRO A 56 10.85 12.74 0.04
N PRO A 57 10.28 13.95 0.21
CA PRO A 57 9.21 14.24 1.18
C PRO A 57 7.85 13.60 0.85
N ASN A 58 7.75 12.87 -0.27
CA ASN A 58 6.60 12.09 -0.68
C ASN A 58 7.01 10.64 -0.92
N HIS A 59 6.51 9.74 -0.08
CA HIS A 59 6.61 8.31 -0.35
C HIS A 59 5.42 7.91 -1.22
N ASN A 60 5.64 7.84 -2.52
CA ASN A 60 4.69 7.20 -3.43
C ASN A 60 4.69 5.69 -3.11
N ARG A 61 3.50 5.13 -2.95
CA ARG A 61 3.30 3.72 -2.65
C ARG A 61 2.22 3.18 -3.56
N THR A 62 2.46 2.01 -4.13
CA THR A 62 1.43 1.24 -4.84
C THR A 62 0.92 0.16 -3.90
N LEU A 63 -0.39 0.07 -3.66
CA LEU A 63 -1.03 -1.06 -3.01
C LEU A 63 -1.81 -1.85 -4.05
N THR A 64 -1.63 -3.17 -4.07
CA THR A 64 -2.48 -4.09 -4.82
C THR A 64 -3.09 -5.07 -3.83
N ARG A 65 -4.40 -5.22 -3.86
CA ARG A 65 -5.15 -6.16 -3.02
C ARG A 65 -5.85 -7.15 -3.93
N ALA A 66 -5.54 -8.42 -3.72
CA ALA A 66 -6.18 -9.50 -4.43
C ALA A 66 -7.50 -9.90 -3.78
N THR A 67 -8.31 -10.65 -4.53
CA THR A 67 -9.64 -11.08 -4.11
C THR A 67 -9.62 -12.11 -2.98
N ASP A 68 -8.50 -12.80 -2.79
CA ASP A 68 -8.26 -13.75 -1.70
C ASP A 68 -7.89 -13.07 -0.36
N GLY A 69 -7.88 -11.74 -0.33
CA GLY A 69 -7.50 -10.95 0.84
C GLY A 69 -6.00 -10.75 1.01
N SER A 70 -5.18 -11.37 0.15
CA SER A 70 -3.76 -11.06 0.09
C SER A 70 -3.54 -9.64 -0.44
N TYR A 71 -2.46 -9.01 0.00
CA TYR A 71 -2.10 -7.67 -0.45
C TYR A 71 -0.60 -7.51 -0.56
N TYR A 72 -0.22 -6.70 -1.54
CA TYR A 72 1.14 -6.36 -1.86
C TYR A 72 1.26 -4.84 -1.89
N TYR A 73 2.30 -4.28 -1.28
CA TYR A 73 2.64 -2.88 -1.46
C TYR A 73 4.10 -2.67 -1.79
N ALA A 74 4.34 -1.77 -2.73
CA ALA A 74 5.66 -1.31 -3.14
C ALA A 74 5.80 0.17 -2.78
N ASN A 75 6.85 0.51 -2.04
CA ASN A 75 7.17 1.86 -1.63
C ASN A 75 8.17 2.51 -2.60
N GLY A 76 8.15 3.84 -2.69
CA GLY A 76 9.02 4.60 -3.59
C GLY A 76 10.51 4.48 -3.29
N ASN A 77 10.90 3.98 -2.10
CA ASN A 77 12.28 3.65 -1.77
C ASN A 77 12.73 2.27 -2.30
N GLY A 78 11.87 1.56 -3.05
CA GLY A 78 12.16 0.21 -3.58
C GLY A 78 11.87 -0.93 -2.61
N SER A 79 11.48 -0.65 -1.35
CA SER A 79 11.03 -1.69 -0.42
C SER A 79 9.64 -2.20 -0.79
N THR A 80 9.39 -3.46 -0.50
CA THR A 80 8.10 -4.11 -0.78
C THR A 80 7.63 -4.91 0.40
N TYR A 81 6.33 -5.12 0.50
CA TYR A 81 5.76 -6.05 1.46
C TYR A 81 4.63 -6.83 0.80
N TYR A 82 4.60 -8.11 1.11
CA TYR A 82 3.55 -9.03 0.73
C TYR A 82 2.94 -9.64 1.99
N TYR A 83 1.62 -9.69 2.05
CA TYR A 83 0.87 -10.47 3.02
C TYR A 83 -0.09 -11.38 2.29
N GLY A 84 -0.03 -12.67 2.62
CA GLY A 84 -0.96 -13.67 2.12
C GLY A 84 -1.28 -14.69 3.19
N SER A 85 -1.95 -15.77 2.78
CA SER A 85 -2.42 -16.81 3.70
C SER A 85 -1.30 -17.51 4.47
N SER A 86 -0.07 -17.52 3.95
CA SER A 86 1.08 -18.19 4.57
C SER A 86 1.94 -17.27 5.43
N GLY A 87 1.46 -16.06 5.73
CA GLY A 87 2.19 -15.04 6.48
C GLY A 87 2.62 -13.87 5.60
N SER A 88 3.60 -13.12 6.10
CA SER A 88 4.08 -11.89 5.50
C SER A 88 5.55 -11.95 5.13
N THR A 89 5.92 -11.22 4.07
CA THR A 89 7.30 -11.05 3.65
C THR A 89 7.56 -9.57 3.40
N TYR A 90 8.51 -8.99 4.12
CA TYR A 90 9.04 -7.66 3.85
C TYR A 90 10.36 -7.78 3.09
N THR A 91 10.52 -7.08 1.98
CA THR A 91 11.77 -6.99 1.23
C THR A 91 12.29 -5.56 1.34
N ALA A 92 13.46 -5.42 1.95
CA ALA A 92 14.14 -4.14 2.08
C ALA A 92 14.62 -3.64 0.70
N PRO A 93 14.93 -2.34 0.56
CA PRO A 93 15.49 -1.80 -0.69
C PRO A 93 16.78 -2.49 -1.14
N SER A 94 17.54 -3.07 -0.19
CA SER A 94 18.73 -3.87 -0.46
C SER A 94 18.45 -5.23 -1.11
N GLY A 95 17.18 -5.63 -1.21
CA GLY A 95 16.75 -6.97 -1.65
C GLY A 95 16.65 -8.00 -0.53
N THR A 96 17.13 -7.70 0.69
CA THR A 96 17.04 -8.61 1.84
C THR A 96 15.57 -8.82 2.23
N SER A 97 15.15 -10.08 2.36
CA SER A 97 13.76 -10.43 2.67
C SER A 97 13.61 -11.01 4.08
N TYR A 98 12.58 -10.57 4.78
CA TYR A 98 12.24 -10.94 6.16
C TYR A 98 10.83 -11.54 6.16
N LYS A 99 10.69 -12.76 6.66
CA LYS A 99 9.41 -13.48 6.71
C LYS A 99 8.86 -13.50 8.13
N LYS A 100 7.55 -13.40 8.26
CA LYS A 100 6.81 -13.43 9.53
C LYS A 100 5.53 -14.24 9.40
#